data_AF-A0A164JI57-F1
#
_entry.id   AF-A0A164JI57-F1
#
_cell.length_a   1.000
_cell.length_b   1.000
_cell.length_c   1.000
_cell.angle_alpha   90.00
_cell.angle_beta   90.00
_cell.angle_gamma   90.00
#
_symmetry.space_group_name_H-M   'P 1'
#
loop_
_entity.id
_entity.type
_entity.pdbx_description
1 polymer ?
#
loop_
_entity_poly.entity_id
_entity_poly.type
_entity_poly.pdbx_seq_one_letter_code
_entity_poly.pdbx_strand_id
1 'polypeptide(L)'
;MAAVMARSGPIAVRGGDIPVEQAAVLREVQRLAAEEARLHAASQAPGDFRRSVQLVGEISAAGRARSIAEMTAEVAGVPRGWIGRVRRLGQAGRLWDDGQLLPVPPPHPRRRRTAERVEQDAAQLMRLVAVTVVREHRLSVDGSVGDSDPQLAPRMRRVMDLLWARAGLTAYAIGMTPQERDRLWSIDDRGWCDQVNGFLHFPGDELDEIGRIHATDDHVAVLRESVRRLRTATGVGGDPAVSSTVTDRLPAPPGQMLTRARAAAHTLLAQHRHYEATSAAIAAALPGTDTPTNTGPGDPDPGIGPGVAPGTETGPDP
;
A
#
# COMPACT_ATOMS: atom_id res chain seq x y z
N MET A 1 21.48 -21.58 -6.08
CA MET A 1 20.67 -21.58 -7.33
C MET A 1 19.47 -22.50 -7.15
N ALA A 2 18.35 -21.99 -6.63
CA ALA A 2 17.08 -22.72 -6.57
C ALA A 2 16.06 -21.96 -7.42
N ALA A 3 15.55 -22.64 -8.44
CA ALA A 3 14.62 -22.10 -9.43
C ALA A 3 13.28 -21.73 -8.79
N VAL A 4 12.92 -20.45 -8.91
CA VAL A 4 11.57 -19.96 -8.65
C VAL A 4 10.69 -20.50 -9.77
N MET A 5 10.00 -21.61 -9.52
CA MET A 5 8.89 -22.05 -10.37
C MET A 5 7.78 -21.01 -10.25
N ALA A 6 7.68 -20.16 -11.26
CA ALA A 6 6.51 -19.31 -11.49
C ALA A 6 5.28 -20.21 -11.56
N ARG A 7 4.45 -20.20 -10.50
CA ARG A 7 3.13 -20.79 -10.54
C ARG A 7 2.31 -19.98 -11.53
N SER A 8 2.21 -20.45 -12.77
CA SER A 8 1.27 -19.93 -13.76
C SER A 8 -0.13 -20.06 -13.18
N GLY A 9 -0.70 -18.94 -12.74
CA GLY A 9 -2.09 -18.87 -12.31
C GLY A 9 -3.03 -19.29 -13.45
N PRO A 10 -4.30 -19.61 -13.14
CA PRO A 10 -5.28 -19.94 -14.16
C PRO A 10 -5.34 -18.83 -15.21
N ILE A 11 -5.39 -19.20 -16.49
CA ILE A 11 -5.38 -18.29 -17.64
C ILE A 11 -6.81 -17.84 -18.03
N ALA A 12 -7.81 -18.56 -17.53
CA ALA A 12 -9.22 -18.32 -17.79
C ALA A 12 -10.09 -18.67 -16.57
N VAL A 13 -11.28 -18.06 -16.48
CA VAL A 13 -12.35 -18.35 -15.50
C VAL A 13 -13.55 -18.90 -16.26
N ARG A 14 -14.28 -19.90 -15.72
CA ARG A 14 -15.50 -20.40 -16.38
C ARG A 14 -16.68 -19.48 -16.08
N GLY A 15 -17.61 -19.37 -17.03
CA GLY A 15 -18.84 -18.58 -16.85
C GLY A 15 -19.68 -19.01 -15.65
N GLY A 16 -19.66 -20.29 -15.27
CA GLY A 16 -20.35 -20.82 -14.10
C GLY A 16 -19.67 -20.54 -12.76
N ASP A 17 -18.40 -20.14 -12.77
CA ASP A 17 -17.61 -19.89 -11.55
C ASP A 17 -17.70 -18.41 -11.08
N ILE A 18 -18.37 -17.55 -11.85
CA ILE A 18 -18.52 -16.13 -11.52
C ILE A 18 -19.79 -15.88 -10.69
N PRO A 19 -19.85 -14.78 -9.91
CA PRO A 19 -21.05 -14.43 -9.14
C PRO A 19 -22.31 -14.38 -10.01
N VAL A 20 -23.42 -14.94 -9.51
CA VAL A 20 -24.68 -15.12 -10.24
C VAL A 20 -25.21 -13.79 -10.82
N GLU A 21 -25.06 -12.70 -10.07
CA GLU A 21 -25.45 -11.36 -10.52
C GLU A 21 -24.64 -10.89 -11.73
N GLN A 22 -23.32 -11.11 -11.72
CA GLN A 22 -22.44 -10.79 -12.84
C GLN A 22 -22.74 -11.68 -14.05
N ALA A 23 -23.01 -12.96 -13.83
CA ALA A 23 -23.41 -13.89 -14.88
C ALA A 23 -24.75 -13.48 -15.52
N ALA A 24 -25.73 -13.02 -14.73
CA ALA A 24 -27.02 -12.56 -15.25
C ALA A 24 -26.85 -11.37 -16.21
N VAL A 25 -26.04 -10.37 -15.83
CA VAL A 25 -25.80 -9.20 -16.69
C VAL A 25 -25.00 -9.59 -17.94
N LEU A 26 -23.99 -10.46 -17.82
CA LEU A 26 -23.21 -10.93 -18.96
C LEU A 26 -24.05 -11.79 -19.95
N ARG A 27 -24.98 -12.61 -19.44
CA ARG A 27 -25.97 -13.34 -20.25
C ARG A 27 -26.81 -12.37 -21.07
N GLU A 28 -27.26 -11.28 -20.46
CA GLU A 28 -28.08 -10.28 -21.15
C GLU A 28 -27.28 -9.55 -22.25
N VAL A 29 -26.03 -9.17 -21.97
CA VAL A 29 -25.13 -8.59 -23.00
C VAL A 29 -24.94 -9.56 -24.17
N GLN A 30 -24.71 -10.85 -23.91
CA GLN A 30 -24.55 -11.87 -24.95
C GLN A 30 -25.82 -12.06 -25.77
N ARG A 31 -26.99 -12.10 -25.11
CA ARG A 31 -28.30 -12.23 -25.75
C ARG A 31 -28.57 -11.07 -26.71
N LEU A 32 -28.38 -9.83 -26.23
CA LEU A 32 -28.59 -8.62 -27.02
C LEU A 32 -27.60 -8.52 -28.19
N ALA A 33 -26.34 -8.90 -27.98
CA ALA A 33 -25.35 -8.97 -29.05
C ALA A 33 -25.73 -10.01 -30.14
N ALA A 34 -26.31 -11.14 -29.75
CA ALA A 34 -26.80 -12.15 -30.68
C ALA A 34 -28.09 -11.73 -31.42
N GLU A 35 -28.92 -10.90 -30.80
CA GLU A 35 -30.11 -10.31 -31.41
C GLU A 35 -29.72 -9.26 -32.46
N GLU A 36 -28.82 -8.33 -32.10
CA GLU A 36 -28.27 -7.32 -33.01
C GLU A 36 -27.62 -7.96 -34.24
N ALA A 37 -26.80 -9.00 -34.05
CA ALA A 37 -26.17 -9.71 -35.16
C ALA A 37 -27.17 -10.43 -36.08
N ARG A 38 -28.23 -11.02 -35.51
CA ARG A 38 -29.31 -11.64 -36.30
C ARG A 38 -30.09 -10.61 -37.12
N LEU A 39 -30.39 -9.45 -36.53
CA LEU A 39 -31.06 -8.36 -37.25
C LEU A 39 -30.18 -7.80 -38.37
N HIS A 40 -28.88 -7.65 -38.13
CA HIS A 40 -27.92 -7.27 -39.18
C HIS A 40 -27.88 -8.27 -40.33
N ALA A 41 -27.80 -9.58 -40.03
CA ALA A 41 -27.84 -10.62 -41.05
C ALA A 41 -29.14 -10.58 -41.86
N ALA A 42 -30.29 -10.37 -41.19
CA ALA A 42 -31.58 -10.23 -41.86
C ALA A 42 -31.66 -8.98 -42.74
N SER A 43 -31.02 -7.87 -42.35
CA SER A 43 -31.01 -6.64 -43.14
C SER A 43 -30.18 -6.73 -44.43
N GLN A 44 -29.26 -7.70 -44.50
CA GLN A 44 -28.47 -7.97 -45.70
C GLN A 44 -29.17 -8.93 -46.68
N ALA A 45 -30.25 -9.58 -46.28
CA ALA A 45 -31.01 -10.44 -47.17
C ALA A 45 -31.80 -9.60 -48.19
N PRO A 46 -31.90 -10.03 -49.47
CA PRO A 46 -32.75 -9.37 -50.45
C PRO A 46 -34.21 -9.33 -49.96
N GLY A 47 -34.83 -8.16 -49.94
CA GLY A 47 -36.18 -8.01 -49.40
C GLY A 47 -36.84 -6.66 -49.69
N ASP A 48 -38.09 -6.52 -49.26
CA ASP A 48 -38.89 -5.30 -49.39
C ASP A 48 -38.24 -4.11 -48.64
N PHE A 49 -38.24 -2.94 -49.27
CA PHE A 49 -37.78 -1.68 -48.70
C PHE A 49 -38.46 -1.36 -47.37
N ARG A 50 -39.77 -1.61 -47.24
CA ARG A 50 -40.50 -1.35 -45.99
C ARG A 50 -39.97 -2.20 -44.83
N ARG A 51 -39.64 -3.47 -45.11
CA ARG A 51 -39.02 -4.38 -44.13
C ARG A 51 -37.62 -3.91 -43.75
N SER A 52 -36.86 -3.40 -44.72
CA SER A 52 -35.51 -2.87 -44.51
C SER A 52 -35.51 -1.67 -43.55
N VAL A 53 -36.44 -0.71 -43.73
CA VAL A 53 -36.59 0.44 -42.82
C VAL A 53 -36.94 0.00 -41.40
N GLN A 54 -37.84 -0.99 -41.26
CA GLN A 54 -38.18 -1.55 -39.94
C GLN A 54 -36.97 -2.20 -39.26
N LEU A 55 -36.19 -2.99 -39.99
CA LEU A 55 -34.99 -3.65 -39.49
C LEU A 55 -33.93 -2.64 -38.99
N VAL A 56 -33.76 -1.51 -39.67
CA VAL A 56 -32.84 -0.44 -39.21
C VAL A 56 -33.25 0.11 -37.83
N GLY A 57 -34.55 0.28 -37.59
CA GLY A 57 -35.09 0.69 -36.30
C GLY A 57 -34.84 -0.37 -35.20
N GLU A 58 -35.09 -1.63 -35.52
CA GLU A 58 -34.86 -2.78 -34.63
C GLU A 58 -33.37 -2.94 -34.27
N ILE A 59 -32.46 -2.84 -35.26
CA ILE A 59 -31.00 -2.85 -35.05
C ILE A 59 -30.59 -1.73 -34.10
N SER A 60 -31.07 -0.51 -34.34
CA SER A 60 -30.74 0.65 -33.52
C SER A 60 -31.24 0.49 -32.08
N ALA A 61 -32.43 -0.10 -31.88
CA ALA A 61 -32.97 -0.39 -30.56
C ALA A 61 -32.16 -1.46 -29.83
N ALA A 62 -31.81 -2.56 -30.49
CA ALA A 62 -30.98 -3.63 -29.94
C ALA A 62 -29.58 -3.13 -29.56
N GLY A 63 -28.95 -2.32 -30.41
CA GLY A 63 -27.64 -1.70 -30.14
C GLY A 63 -27.66 -0.75 -28.93
N ARG A 64 -28.74 0.04 -28.76
CA ARG A 64 -28.94 0.87 -27.56
C ARG A 64 -29.13 0.01 -26.30
N ALA A 65 -29.99 -1.00 -26.36
CA ALA A 65 -30.22 -1.91 -25.24
C ALA A 65 -28.92 -2.62 -24.82
N ARG A 66 -28.13 -3.12 -25.78
CA ARG A 66 -26.80 -3.69 -25.52
C ARG A 66 -25.89 -2.68 -24.84
N SER A 67 -25.82 -1.46 -25.36
CA SER A 67 -24.94 -0.41 -24.80
C SER A 67 -25.31 -0.08 -23.36
N ILE A 68 -26.61 -0.04 -23.04
CA ILE A 68 -27.10 0.12 -21.66
C ILE A 68 -26.69 -1.07 -20.79
N ALA A 69 -26.89 -2.30 -21.26
CA ALA A 69 -26.50 -3.50 -20.52
C ALA A 69 -24.98 -3.57 -20.27
N GLU A 70 -24.15 -3.16 -21.24
CA GLU A 70 -22.69 -3.06 -21.07
C GLU A 70 -22.32 -2.02 -20.01
N MET A 71 -22.99 -0.84 -19.99
CA MET A 71 -22.80 0.16 -18.94
C MET A 71 -23.21 -0.36 -17.57
N THR A 72 -24.35 -1.06 -17.47
CA THR A 72 -24.79 -1.72 -16.22
C THR A 72 -23.77 -2.76 -15.75
N ALA A 73 -23.19 -3.54 -16.66
CA ALA A 73 -22.13 -4.49 -16.35
C ALA A 73 -20.88 -3.79 -15.79
N GLU A 74 -20.46 -2.68 -16.41
CA GLU A 74 -19.32 -1.89 -15.90
C GLU A 74 -19.60 -1.34 -14.49
N VAL A 75 -20.81 -0.82 -14.24
CA VAL A 75 -21.23 -0.34 -12.92
C VAL A 75 -21.27 -1.47 -11.88
N ALA A 76 -21.68 -2.67 -12.28
CA ALA A 76 -21.67 -3.87 -11.45
C ALA A 76 -20.25 -4.48 -11.24
N GLY A 77 -19.21 -3.80 -11.70
CA GLY A 77 -17.82 -4.22 -11.53
C GLY A 77 -17.38 -5.37 -12.45
N VAL A 78 -18.15 -5.67 -13.51
CA VAL A 78 -17.80 -6.71 -14.46
C VAL A 78 -16.60 -6.27 -15.30
N PRO A 79 -15.53 -7.09 -15.42
CA PRO A 79 -14.36 -6.72 -16.20
C PRO A 79 -14.68 -6.49 -17.68
N ARG A 80 -14.14 -5.41 -18.26
CA ARG A 80 -14.27 -5.10 -19.71
C ARG A 80 -13.84 -6.24 -20.63
N GLY A 81 -12.85 -7.03 -20.20
CA GLY A 81 -12.41 -8.22 -20.93
C GLY A 81 -13.50 -9.28 -21.05
N TRP A 82 -14.33 -9.46 -20.01
CA TRP A 82 -15.47 -10.37 -20.01
C TRP A 82 -16.60 -9.82 -20.88
N ILE A 83 -16.96 -8.55 -20.70
CA ILE A 83 -17.96 -7.85 -21.53
C ILE A 83 -17.62 -7.98 -23.02
N GLY A 84 -16.37 -7.67 -23.38
CA GLY A 84 -15.88 -7.78 -24.75
C GLY A 84 -15.91 -9.21 -25.29
N ARG A 85 -15.62 -10.22 -24.45
CA ARG A 85 -15.67 -11.65 -24.83
C ARG A 85 -17.11 -12.10 -25.10
N VAL A 86 -18.04 -11.82 -24.20
CA VAL A 86 -19.44 -12.27 -24.34
C VAL A 86 -20.15 -11.56 -25.48
N ARG A 87 -19.83 -10.27 -25.72
CA ARG A 87 -20.28 -9.55 -26.92
C ARG A 87 -19.83 -10.25 -28.20
N ARG A 88 -18.55 -10.64 -28.31
CA ARG A 88 -18.04 -11.37 -29.48
C ARG A 88 -18.71 -12.74 -29.64
N LEU A 89 -18.95 -13.45 -28.55
CA LEU A 89 -19.66 -14.74 -28.59
C LEU A 89 -21.10 -14.57 -29.06
N GLY A 90 -21.81 -13.54 -28.55
CA GLY A 90 -23.15 -13.20 -29.00
C GLY A 90 -23.19 -12.81 -30.48
N GLN A 91 -22.27 -11.95 -30.92
CA GLN A 91 -22.15 -11.56 -32.34
C GLN A 91 -21.86 -12.77 -33.26
N ALA A 92 -21.16 -13.79 -32.75
CA ALA A 92 -20.94 -15.05 -33.45
C ALA A 92 -22.12 -16.03 -33.35
N GLY A 93 -23.25 -15.63 -32.77
CA GLY A 93 -24.46 -16.45 -32.61
C GLY A 93 -24.36 -17.53 -31.54
N ARG A 94 -23.36 -17.48 -30.64
CA ARG A 94 -23.23 -18.44 -29.55
C ARG A 94 -24.12 -18.04 -28.39
N LEU A 95 -24.87 -19.00 -27.85
CA LEU A 95 -25.61 -18.84 -26.60
C LEU A 95 -24.67 -18.91 -25.40
N TRP A 96 -25.13 -18.40 -24.26
CA TRP A 96 -24.41 -18.52 -23.01
C TRP A 96 -24.24 -19.98 -22.62
N ASP A 97 -23.03 -20.35 -22.23
CA ASP A 97 -22.68 -21.65 -21.65
C ASP A 97 -21.88 -21.41 -20.37
N ASP A 98 -22.29 -22.02 -19.26
CA ASP A 98 -21.57 -21.89 -17.98
C ASP A 98 -20.15 -22.50 -18.08
N GLY A 99 -19.92 -23.42 -19.00
CA GLY A 99 -18.59 -23.96 -19.32
C GLY A 99 -17.68 -23.00 -20.10
N GLN A 100 -18.21 -21.88 -20.62
CA GLN A 100 -17.46 -21.00 -21.50
C GLN A 100 -16.32 -20.28 -20.76
N LEU A 101 -15.16 -20.21 -21.41
CA LEU A 101 -13.98 -19.57 -20.84
C LEU A 101 -14.00 -18.05 -21.06
N LEU A 102 -13.90 -17.33 -19.95
CA LEU A 102 -13.69 -15.90 -19.87
C LEU A 102 -12.20 -15.62 -19.59
N PRO A 103 -11.60 -14.61 -20.24
CA PRO A 103 -10.19 -14.27 -20.01
C PRO A 103 -10.00 -13.83 -18.57
N VAL A 104 -8.92 -14.23 -17.91
CA VAL A 104 -8.60 -13.67 -16.59
C VAL A 104 -8.40 -12.17 -16.75
N PRO A 105 -9.17 -11.33 -16.04
CA PRO A 105 -9.08 -9.90 -16.23
C PRO A 105 -7.68 -9.43 -15.78
N PRO A 106 -7.02 -8.55 -16.55
CA PRO A 106 -5.80 -7.92 -16.05
C PRO A 106 -6.15 -7.16 -14.76
N PRO A 107 -5.22 -7.07 -13.78
CA PRO A 107 -5.45 -6.25 -12.60
C PRO A 107 -5.81 -4.84 -13.06
N HIS A 108 -7.03 -4.40 -12.74
CA HIS A 108 -7.59 -3.15 -13.23
C HIS A 108 -6.59 -2.01 -12.99
N PRO A 109 -6.23 -1.15 -13.97
CA PRO A 109 -5.26 -0.07 -13.73
C PRO A 109 -5.72 0.90 -12.64
N ARG A 110 -7.04 1.06 -12.46
CA ARG A 110 -7.62 1.75 -11.29
C ARG A 110 -7.41 0.97 -9.99
N ARG A 111 -7.60 -0.35 -9.98
CA ARG A 111 -7.29 -1.25 -8.85
C ARG A 111 -5.81 -1.21 -8.47
N ARG A 112 -4.90 -1.15 -9.45
CA ARG A 112 -3.46 -1.04 -9.19
C ARG A 112 -3.11 0.28 -8.51
N ARG A 113 -3.54 1.42 -9.07
CA ARG A 113 -3.31 2.75 -8.45
C ARG A 113 -3.97 2.89 -7.07
N THR A 114 -5.09 2.22 -6.84
CA THR A 114 -5.77 2.24 -5.54
C THR A 114 -5.19 1.23 -4.55
N ALA A 115 -4.64 0.10 -5.00
CA ALA A 115 -3.86 -0.82 -4.17
C ALA A 115 -2.54 -0.16 -3.72
N GLU A 116 -1.83 0.52 -4.64
CA GLU A 116 -0.65 1.34 -4.31
C GLU A 116 -0.99 2.42 -3.26
N ARG A 117 -2.21 2.98 -3.31
CA ARG A 117 -2.68 3.93 -2.29
C ARG A 117 -2.94 3.26 -0.93
N VAL A 118 -3.50 2.04 -0.91
CA VAL A 118 -3.67 1.27 0.35
C VAL A 118 -2.31 0.95 0.96
N GLU A 119 -1.34 0.54 0.13
CA GLU A 119 0.06 0.30 0.54
C GLU A 119 0.71 1.56 1.14
N GLN A 120 0.55 2.70 0.48
CA GLN A 120 1.07 3.99 0.96
C GLN A 120 0.45 4.40 2.29
N ASP A 121 -0.88 4.27 2.43
CA ASP A 121 -1.57 4.60 3.67
C ASP A 121 -1.15 3.67 4.81
N ALA A 122 -0.99 2.38 4.54
CA ALA A 122 -0.51 1.39 5.51
C ALA A 122 0.94 1.68 5.94
N ALA A 123 1.83 1.96 4.99
CA ALA A 123 3.22 2.30 5.27
C ALA A 123 3.33 3.60 6.08
N GLN A 124 2.54 4.63 5.73
CA GLN A 124 2.50 5.88 6.47
C GLN A 124 1.94 5.69 7.88
N LEU A 125 0.91 4.86 8.05
CA LEU A 125 0.38 4.50 9.36
C LEU A 125 1.45 3.82 10.22
N MET A 126 2.13 2.80 9.70
CA MET A 126 3.20 2.10 10.42
C MET A 126 4.34 3.05 10.82
N ARG A 127 4.73 3.97 9.93
CA ARG A 127 5.73 5.00 10.22
C ARG A 127 5.30 5.90 11.36
N LEU A 128 4.07 6.43 11.32
CA LEU A 128 3.55 7.30 12.38
C LEU A 128 3.44 6.59 13.72
N VAL A 129 3.09 5.31 13.72
CA VAL A 129 3.11 4.46 14.93
C VAL A 129 4.53 4.38 15.49
N ALA A 130 5.53 4.03 14.67
CA ALA A 130 6.92 3.92 15.10
C ALA A 130 7.47 5.26 15.65
N VAL A 131 7.26 6.36 14.93
CA VAL A 131 7.67 7.72 15.36
C VAL A 131 7.03 8.08 16.69
N THR A 132 5.72 7.80 16.85
CA THR A 132 5.00 8.09 18.10
C THR A 132 5.59 7.32 19.28
N VAL A 133 5.89 6.03 19.11
CA VAL A 133 6.46 5.19 20.17
C VAL A 133 7.88 5.62 20.55
N VAL A 134 8.74 5.90 19.57
CA VAL A 134 10.11 6.36 19.85
C VAL A 134 10.09 7.72 20.55
N ARG A 135 9.21 8.61 20.10
CA ARG A 135 9.02 9.92 20.74
C ARG A 135 8.54 9.80 22.18
N GLU A 136 7.52 8.97 22.45
CA GLU A 136 7.05 8.67 23.81
C GLU A 136 8.20 8.14 24.68
N HIS A 137 9.05 7.28 24.13
CA HIS A 137 10.23 6.78 24.84
C HIS A 137 11.24 7.89 25.17
N ARG A 138 11.58 8.76 24.21
CA ARG A 138 12.52 9.87 24.41
C ARG A 138 12.04 10.84 25.48
N LEU A 139 10.78 11.25 25.42
CA LEU A 139 10.16 12.10 26.46
C LEU A 139 10.24 11.46 27.85
N SER A 140 10.10 10.13 27.94
CA SER A 140 10.26 9.41 29.20
C SER A 140 11.71 9.34 29.70
N VAL A 141 12.70 9.31 28.81
CA VAL A 141 14.13 9.22 29.17
C VAL A 141 14.69 10.58 29.58
N ASP A 142 14.34 11.63 28.83
CA ASP A 142 14.89 12.97 29.03
C ASP A 142 14.31 13.67 30.27
N GLY A 143 13.31 13.06 30.93
CA GLY A 143 12.64 13.64 32.09
C GLY A 143 11.85 14.91 31.75
N SER A 144 11.67 15.21 30.46
CA SER A 144 10.92 16.35 29.96
C SER A 144 9.45 16.18 30.32
N VAL A 145 9.02 16.89 31.37
CA VAL A 145 7.64 16.85 31.89
C VAL A 145 6.63 17.49 30.91
N GLY A 146 7.10 18.19 29.88
CA GLY A 146 6.26 18.87 28.91
C GLY A 146 6.67 18.55 27.47
N ASP A 147 5.69 18.11 26.70
CA ASP A 147 5.75 18.10 25.24
C ASP A 147 5.87 19.56 24.74
N SER A 148 6.87 19.87 23.91
CA SER A 148 7.03 21.20 23.31
C SER A 148 5.82 21.62 22.47
N ASP A 149 5.06 20.65 21.94
CA ASP A 149 3.77 20.85 21.27
C ASP A 149 2.74 19.82 21.78
N PRO A 150 1.97 20.14 22.83
CA PRO A 150 1.01 19.20 23.42
C PRO A 150 -0.12 18.80 22.46
N GLN A 151 -0.30 19.50 21.33
CA GLN A 151 -1.29 19.17 20.32
C GLN A 151 -0.75 18.21 19.26
N LEU A 152 0.55 17.94 19.22
CA LEU A 152 1.17 17.08 18.22
C LEU A 152 0.71 15.62 18.37
N ALA A 153 0.84 15.04 19.58
CA ALA A 153 0.44 13.65 19.81
C ALA A 153 -1.06 13.38 19.56
N PRO A 154 -2.01 14.25 19.96
CA PRO A 154 -3.41 14.13 19.56
C PRO A 154 -3.62 14.25 18.04
N ARG A 155 -2.91 15.14 17.34
CA ARG A 155 -3.02 15.29 15.88
C ARG A 155 -2.49 14.05 15.14
N MET A 156 -1.33 13.52 15.55
CA MET A 156 -0.78 12.28 14.99
C MET A 156 -1.75 11.11 15.15
N ARG A 157 -2.40 10.97 16.32
CA ARG A 157 -3.45 9.95 16.55
C ARG A 157 -4.62 10.10 15.59
N ARG A 158 -5.13 11.32 15.39
CA ARG A 158 -6.20 11.57 14.41
C ARG A 158 -5.78 11.19 12.98
N VAL A 159 -4.55 11.51 12.58
CA VAL A 159 -4.02 11.13 11.27
C VAL A 159 -3.94 9.61 11.13
N MET A 160 -3.45 8.91 12.15
CA MET A 160 -3.41 7.45 12.18
C MET A 160 -4.80 6.83 11.99
N ASP A 161 -5.80 7.31 12.75
CA ASP A 161 -7.18 6.83 12.64
C ASP A 161 -7.77 7.07 11.24
N LEU A 162 -7.48 8.22 10.65
CA LEU A 162 -7.96 8.58 9.32
C LEU A 162 -7.27 7.79 8.21
N LEU A 163 -5.95 7.54 8.31
CA LEU A 163 -5.21 6.69 7.38
C LEU A 163 -5.71 5.25 7.45
N TRP A 164 -5.89 4.71 8.66
CA TRP A 164 -6.47 3.38 8.87
C TRP A 164 -7.86 3.26 8.25
N ALA A 165 -8.75 4.22 8.52
CA ALA A 165 -10.09 4.24 7.94
C ALA A 165 -10.06 4.36 6.41
N ARG A 166 -9.21 5.25 5.87
CA ARG A 166 -9.09 5.47 4.42
C ARG A 166 -8.57 4.23 3.70
N ALA A 167 -7.51 3.62 4.22
CA ALA A 167 -6.90 2.43 3.65
C ALA A 167 -7.88 1.25 3.70
N GLY A 168 -8.58 1.08 4.82
CA GLY A 168 -9.62 0.08 5.00
C GLY A 168 -10.80 0.21 4.05
N LEU A 169 -11.38 1.42 3.96
CA LEU A 169 -12.47 1.71 3.02
C LEU A 169 -12.03 1.57 1.56
N THR A 170 -10.80 1.97 1.24
CA THR A 170 -10.25 1.81 -0.12
C THR A 170 -10.06 0.33 -0.45
N ALA A 171 -9.49 -0.46 0.47
CA ALA A 171 -9.32 -1.91 0.31
C ALA A 171 -10.67 -2.61 0.13
N TYR A 172 -11.70 -2.21 0.89
CA TYR A 172 -13.06 -2.69 0.71
C TYR A 172 -13.63 -2.31 -0.66
N ALA A 173 -13.53 -1.04 -1.05
CA ALA A 173 -14.06 -0.52 -2.32
C ALA A 173 -13.45 -1.21 -3.55
N ILE A 174 -12.20 -1.67 -3.47
CA ILE A 174 -11.51 -2.35 -4.57
C ILE A 174 -11.63 -3.88 -4.53
N GLY A 175 -12.42 -4.41 -3.59
CA GLY A 175 -12.64 -5.84 -3.42
C GLY A 175 -11.35 -6.59 -3.06
N MET A 176 -10.47 -5.98 -2.26
CA MET A 176 -9.24 -6.63 -1.80
C MET A 176 -9.61 -7.87 -0.96
N THR A 177 -8.98 -9.00 -1.26
CA THR A 177 -9.21 -10.26 -0.55
C THR A 177 -8.69 -10.18 0.89
N PRO A 178 -9.20 -11.01 1.82
CA PRO A 178 -8.65 -11.10 3.18
C PRO A 178 -7.14 -11.36 3.17
N GLN A 179 -6.65 -12.27 2.32
CA GLN A 179 -5.23 -12.58 2.25
C GLN A 179 -4.37 -11.42 1.72
N GLU A 180 -4.86 -10.64 0.74
CA GLU A 180 -4.17 -9.43 0.28
C GLU A 180 -4.12 -8.36 1.37
N ARG A 181 -5.22 -8.19 2.12
CA ARG A 181 -5.25 -7.28 3.27
C ARG A 181 -4.29 -7.75 4.35
N ASP A 182 -4.34 -9.03 4.73
CA ASP A 182 -3.46 -9.59 5.75
C ASP A 182 -2.00 -9.33 5.39
N ARG A 183 -1.57 -9.58 4.15
CA ARG A 183 -0.19 -9.29 3.72
C ARG A 183 0.21 -7.81 3.85
N LEU A 184 -0.72 -6.88 3.65
CA LEU A 184 -0.46 -5.45 3.74
C LEU A 184 -0.37 -4.94 5.18
N TRP A 185 -1.10 -5.58 6.07
CA TRP A 185 -1.25 -5.14 7.47
C TRP A 185 -0.51 -6.05 8.47
N SER A 186 -0.09 -7.24 8.05
CA SER A 186 0.69 -8.19 8.84
C SER A 186 2.13 -7.71 8.92
N ILE A 187 2.37 -6.85 9.90
CA ILE A 187 3.71 -6.63 10.41
C ILE A 187 3.86 -7.51 11.65
N ASP A 188 4.83 -8.41 11.59
CA ASP A 188 5.19 -9.26 12.72
C ASP A 188 6.00 -8.46 13.76
N ASP A 189 6.29 -9.08 14.90
CA ASP A 189 7.02 -8.41 15.98
C ASP A 189 8.43 -8.00 15.53
N ARG A 190 9.05 -8.77 14.63
CA ARG A 190 10.33 -8.42 14.01
C ARG A 190 10.23 -7.18 13.15
N GLY A 191 9.20 -7.08 12.30
CA GLY A 191 8.97 -5.90 11.48
C GLY A 191 8.72 -4.66 12.32
N TRP A 192 8.00 -4.77 13.45
CA TRP A 192 7.87 -3.65 14.39
C TRP A 192 9.21 -3.27 15.02
N CYS A 193 10.05 -4.25 15.37
CA CYS A 193 11.40 -3.97 15.83
C CYS A 193 12.19 -3.20 14.77
N ASP A 194 12.21 -3.67 13.53
CA ASP A 194 12.94 -3.01 12.44
C ASP A 194 12.45 -1.57 12.20
N GLN A 195 11.13 -1.35 12.21
CA GLN A 195 10.53 -0.01 12.09
C GLN A 195 10.93 0.90 13.24
N VAL A 196 10.79 0.45 14.50
CA VAL A 196 11.15 1.24 15.68
C VAL A 196 12.64 1.54 15.70
N ASN A 197 13.48 0.53 15.45
CA ASN A 197 14.94 0.66 15.40
C ASN A 197 15.38 1.70 14.37
N GLY A 198 14.69 1.72 13.21
CA GLY A 198 14.89 2.73 12.17
C GLY A 198 14.67 4.18 12.63
N PHE A 199 13.95 4.41 13.73
CA PHE A 199 13.73 5.75 14.28
C PHE A 199 14.49 6.05 15.58
N LEU A 200 15.09 5.05 16.24
CA LEU A 200 15.74 5.22 17.55
C LEU A 200 16.92 6.21 17.54
N HIS A 201 17.60 6.37 16.40
CA HIS A 201 18.77 7.24 16.28
C HIS A 201 18.44 8.73 16.11
N PHE A 202 17.18 9.07 15.82
CA PHE A 202 16.76 10.47 15.67
C PHE A 202 16.60 11.15 17.04
N PRO A 203 17.02 12.43 17.17
CA PRO A 203 16.75 13.22 18.36
C PRO A 203 15.25 13.61 18.44
N GLY A 204 14.81 14.03 19.62
CA GLY A 204 13.38 14.28 19.90
C GLY A 204 12.77 15.38 19.03
N ASP A 205 13.51 16.44 18.75
CA ASP A 205 13.12 17.57 17.89
C ASP A 205 12.95 17.16 16.42
N GLU A 206 13.80 16.26 15.91
CA GLU A 206 13.63 15.69 14.57
C GLU A 206 12.39 14.78 14.48
N LEU A 207 12.10 14.01 15.53
CA LEU A 207 10.87 13.22 15.61
C LEU A 207 9.61 14.12 15.65
N ASP A 208 9.70 15.26 16.34
CA ASP A 208 8.65 16.28 16.36
C ASP A 208 8.43 16.89 14.96
N GLU A 209 9.52 17.18 14.23
CA GLU A 209 9.46 17.65 12.86
C GLU A 209 8.76 16.65 11.93
N ILE A 210 9.16 15.37 11.99
CA ILE A 210 8.52 14.29 11.23
C ILE A 210 7.02 14.21 11.57
N GLY A 211 6.68 14.32 12.85
CA GLY A 211 5.30 14.40 13.32
C GLY A 211 4.54 15.58 12.68
N ARG A 212 5.12 16.78 12.71
CA ARG A 212 4.51 18.02 12.19
C ARG A 212 4.30 17.97 10.68
N ILE A 213 5.28 17.47 9.92
CA ILE A 213 5.18 17.27 8.46
C ILE A 213 3.97 16.41 8.10
N HIS A 214 3.72 15.36 8.88
CA HIS A 214 2.65 14.41 8.60
C HIS A 214 1.32 14.73 9.28
N ALA A 215 1.29 15.60 10.30
CA ALA A 215 0.11 15.91 11.11
C ALA A 215 -0.33 17.39 11.05
N THR A 216 -0.25 17.99 9.85
CA THR A 216 -0.82 19.33 9.60
C THR A 216 -2.34 19.30 9.60
N ASP A 217 -2.98 20.41 9.99
CA ASP A 217 -4.45 20.51 10.01
C ASP A 217 -5.06 20.39 8.60
N ASP A 218 -4.38 20.92 7.59
CA ASP A 218 -4.77 20.76 6.18
C ASP A 218 -4.77 19.29 5.76
N HIS A 219 -3.73 18.54 6.15
CA HIS A 219 -3.66 17.11 5.84
C HIS A 219 -4.79 16.33 6.55
N VAL A 220 -5.09 16.66 7.80
CA VAL A 220 -6.23 16.10 8.54
C VAL A 220 -7.55 16.41 7.83
N ALA A 221 -7.75 17.63 7.35
CA ALA A 221 -8.95 18.03 6.62
C ALA A 221 -9.10 17.24 5.30
N VAL A 222 -8.03 17.13 4.52
CA VAL A 222 -8.00 16.34 3.27
C VAL A 222 -8.30 14.86 3.53
N LEU A 223 -7.69 14.28 4.57
CA LEU A 223 -7.95 12.90 4.96
C LEU A 223 -9.39 12.67 5.38
N ARG A 224 -9.93 13.55 6.24
CA ARG A 224 -11.32 13.50 6.69
C ARG A 224 -12.30 13.56 5.51
N GLU A 225 -12.04 14.46 4.56
CA GLU A 225 -12.86 14.59 3.37
C GLU A 225 -12.79 13.33 2.50
N SER A 226 -11.59 12.76 2.32
CA SER A 226 -11.41 11.51 1.58
C SER A 226 -12.15 10.35 2.23
N VAL A 227 -12.10 10.22 3.56
CA VAL A 227 -12.83 9.18 4.32
C VAL A 227 -14.34 9.39 4.17
N ARG A 228 -14.82 10.64 4.29
CA ARG A 228 -16.24 10.98 4.10
C ARG A 228 -16.73 10.56 2.71
N ARG A 229 -16.01 10.94 1.66
CA ARG A 229 -16.35 10.54 0.27
C ARG A 229 -16.35 9.03 0.07
N LEU A 230 -15.37 8.32 0.63
CA LEU A 230 -15.30 6.87 0.55
C LEU A 230 -16.46 6.19 1.28
N ARG A 231 -16.85 6.67 2.47
CA ARG A 231 -18.02 6.14 3.21
C ARG A 231 -19.31 6.32 2.42
N THR A 232 -19.49 7.48 1.78
CA THR A 232 -20.63 7.73 0.90
C THR A 232 -20.61 6.81 -0.31
N ALA A 233 -19.45 6.65 -0.97
CA ALA A 233 -19.33 5.82 -2.17
C ALA A 233 -19.48 4.32 -1.90
N THR A 234 -19.12 3.85 -0.70
CA THR A 234 -19.17 2.43 -0.30
C THR A 234 -20.47 2.04 0.41
N GLY A 235 -21.36 2.99 0.70
CA GLY A 235 -22.61 2.74 1.45
C GLY A 235 -22.42 2.46 2.94
N VAL A 236 -21.19 2.44 3.44
CA VAL A 236 -20.83 2.11 4.84
C VAL A 236 -21.41 3.11 5.86
N GLY A 237 -21.79 4.31 5.42
CA GLY A 237 -22.37 5.34 6.30
C GLY A 237 -23.89 5.23 6.55
N GLY A 238 -24.61 4.39 5.80
CA GLY A 238 -26.09 4.36 5.82
C GLY A 238 -26.72 3.09 6.39
N ASP A 239 -25.99 1.97 6.38
CA ASP A 239 -26.51 0.66 6.81
C ASP A 239 -25.61 0.04 7.91
N PRO A 240 -26.15 -0.19 9.12
CA PRO A 240 -25.39 -0.77 10.23
C PRO A 240 -24.88 -2.20 9.96
N ALA A 241 -25.54 -2.98 9.10
CA ALA A 241 -25.09 -4.32 8.73
C ALA A 241 -23.85 -4.26 7.80
N VAL A 242 -23.83 -3.32 6.86
CA VAL A 242 -22.67 -3.06 5.99
C VAL A 242 -21.50 -2.49 6.81
N SER A 243 -21.79 -1.63 7.79
CA SER A 243 -20.76 -1.07 8.68
C SER A 243 -20.05 -2.16 9.51
N SER A 244 -20.80 -3.14 10.02
CA SER A 244 -20.24 -4.26 10.80
C SER A 244 -19.37 -5.19 9.95
N THR A 245 -19.84 -5.56 8.75
CA THR A 245 -19.08 -6.44 7.83
C THR A 245 -17.80 -5.80 7.27
N VAL A 246 -17.78 -4.48 7.11
CA VAL A 246 -16.54 -3.77 6.76
C VAL A 246 -15.59 -3.75 7.96
N THR A 247 -16.09 -3.46 9.16
CA THR A 247 -15.26 -3.34 10.37
C THR A 247 -14.60 -4.65 10.78
N ASP A 248 -15.31 -5.78 10.67
CA ASP A 248 -14.74 -7.12 10.94
C ASP A 248 -13.66 -7.53 9.93
N ARG A 249 -13.58 -6.82 8.79
CA ARG A 249 -12.60 -7.04 7.72
C ARG A 249 -11.48 -6.01 7.73
N LEU A 250 -11.51 -5.04 8.64
CA LEU A 250 -10.46 -4.04 8.81
C LEU A 250 -9.27 -4.64 9.58
N PRO A 251 -8.05 -4.19 9.28
CA PRO A 251 -6.86 -4.57 10.02
C PRO A 251 -6.90 -4.05 11.46
N ALA A 252 -5.96 -4.52 12.28
CA ALA A 252 -5.81 -4.08 13.67
C ALA A 252 -5.86 -2.54 13.78
N PRO A 253 -6.69 -1.98 14.67
CA PRO A 253 -6.82 -0.53 14.81
C PRO A 253 -5.50 0.09 15.30
N PRO A 254 -5.26 1.39 15.04
CA PRO A 254 -4.02 2.06 15.40
C PRO A 254 -3.62 1.90 16.89
N GLY A 255 -4.59 1.84 17.80
CA GLY A 255 -4.32 1.58 19.23
C GLY A 255 -3.66 0.23 19.51
N GLN A 256 -4.05 -0.83 18.77
CA GLN A 256 -3.39 -2.14 18.87
C GLN A 256 -2.00 -2.11 18.23
N MET A 257 -1.84 -1.40 17.10
CA MET A 257 -0.53 -1.22 16.45
C MET A 257 0.46 -0.50 17.38
N LEU A 258 0.02 0.59 18.04
CA LEU A 258 0.80 1.29 19.06
C LEU A 258 1.19 0.37 20.22
N THR A 259 0.28 -0.49 20.67
CA THR A 259 0.57 -1.46 21.74
C THR A 259 1.66 -2.45 21.33
N ARG A 260 1.58 -3.01 20.11
CA ARG A 260 2.62 -3.92 19.58
C ARG A 260 3.96 -3.21 19.38
N ALA A 261 3.94 -2.01 18.80
CA ALA A 261 5.14 -1.22 18.59
C ALA A 261 5.82 -0.83 19.92
N ARG A 262 5.06 -0.52 20.98
CA ARG A 262 5.62 -0.30 22.33
C ARG A 262 6.30 -1.56 22.87
N ALA A 263 5.65 -2.73 22.74
CA ALA A 263 6.25 -3.99 23.16
C ALA A 263 7.57 -4.29 22.41
N ALA A 264 7.60 -4.02 21.10
CA ALA A 264 8.81 -4.12 20.28
C ALA A 264 9.91 -3.14 20.74
N ALA A 265 9.56 -1.88 21.00
CA ALA A 265 10.48 -0.88 21.53
C ALA A 265 11.09 -1.30 22.87
N HIS A 266 10.27 -1.76 23.82
CA HIS A 266 10.75 -2.27 25.10
C HIS A 266 11.74 -3.43 24.94
N THR A 267 11.46 -4.34 24.02
CA THR A 267 12.34 -5.49 23.72
C THR A 267 13.68 -5.04 23.16
N LEU A 268 13.68 -4.14 22.17
CA LEU A 268 14.90 -3.58 21.57
C LEU A 268 15.76 -2.84 22.58
N LEU A 269 15.15 -2.00 23.41
CA LEU A 269 15.86 -1.21 24.41
C LEU A 269 16.47 -2.09 25.50
N ALA A 270 15.78 -3.16 25.91
CA ALA A 270 16.33 -4.15 26.84
C ALA A 270 17.56 -4.86 26.25
N GLN A 271 17.52 -5.19 24.95
CA GLN A 271 18.65 -5.80 24.24
C GLN A 271 19.85 -4.83 24.14
N HIS A 272 19.62 -3.56 23.82
CA HIS A 272 20.68 -2.54 23.74
C HIS A 272 21.39 -2.35 25.08
N ARG A 273 20.64 -2.24 26.18
CA ARG A 273 21.23 -2.14 27.53
C ARG A 273 22.07 -3.37 27.89
N HIS A 274 21.63 -4.56 27.50
CA HIS A 274 22.38 -5.79 27.74
C HIS A 274 23.69 -5.83 26.93
N TYR A 275 23.65 -5.38 25.67
CA TYR A 275 24.84 -5.26 24.84
C TYR A 275 25.84 -4.23 25.38
N GLU A 276 25.37 -3.05 25.78
CA GLU A 276 26.20 -2.01 26.40
C GLU A 276 26.85 -2.48 27.70
N ALA A 277 26.09 -3.13 28.58
CA ALA A 277 26.62 -3.70 29.82
C ALA A 277 27.67 -4.80 29.54
N THR A 278 27.45 -5.64 28.53
CA THR A 278 28.41 -6.67 28.12
C THR A 278 29.68 -6.05 27.53
N SER A 279 29.53 -5.05 26.65
CA SER A 279 30.65 -4.32 26.06
C SER A 279 31.49 -3.60 27.12
N ALA A 280 30.84 -2.93 28.07
CA ALA A 280 31.50 -2.29 29.20
C ALA A 280 32.23 -3.32 30.09
N ALA A 281 31.62 -4.48 30.35
CA ALA A 281 32.27 -5.56 31.09
C ALA A 281 33.49 -6.13 30.35
N ILE A 282 33.42 -6.31 29.03
CA ILE A 282 34.56 -6.74 28.20
C ILE A 282 35.68 -5.69 28.23
N ALA A 283 35.34 -4.41 28.04
CA ALA A 283 36.30 -3.31 28.09
C ALA A 283 36.98 -3.20 29.46
N ALA A 284 36.25 -3.47 30.55
CA ALA A 284 36.80 -3.50 31.90
C ALA A 284 37.65 -4.76 32.19
N ALA A 285 37.37 -5.88 31.52
CA ALA A 285 38.08 -7.15 31.70
C ALA A 285 39.37 -7.25 30.86
N LEU A 286 39.48 -6.49 29.77
CA LEU A 286 40.71 -6.38 29.00
C LEU A 286 41.67 -5.45 29.75
N PRO A 287 42.85 -5.93 30.19
CA PRO A 287 43.85 -5.05 30.77
C PRO A 287 44.19 -3.98 29.75
N GLY A 288 44.13 -2.71 30.17
CA GLY A 288 44.48 -1.58 29.32
C GLY A 288 45.80 -1.89 28.63
N THR A 289 45.81 -1.87 27.30
CA THR A 289 47.06 -1.86 26.56
C THR A 289 47.71 -0.54 26.89
N ASP A 290 48.47 -0.52 27.98
CA ASP A 290 49.42 0.52 28.29
C ASP A 290 50.23 0.74 27.03
N THR A 291 50.01 1.88 26.40
CA THR A 291 50.90 2.44 25.38
C THR A 291 52.31 2.23 25.91
N PRO A 292 53.19 1.44 25.27
CA PRO A 292 54.51 1.19 25.82
C PRO A 292 55.23 2.54 25.91
N THR A 293 55.36 3.06 27.13
CA THR A 293 56.21 4.18 27.46
C THR A 293 57.61 3.77 27.06
N ASN A 294 58.04 4.24 25.89
CA ASN A 294 59.34 3.97 25.32
C ASN A 294 60.39 4.69 26.19
N THR A 295 60.79 4.03 27.27
CA THR A 295 61.85 4.44 28.17
C THR A 295 63.03 3.52 27.88
N GLY A 296 63.71 3.80 26.78
CA GLY A 296 64.97 3.15 26.40
C GLY A 296 66.12 4.16 26.57
N PRO A 297 67.21 3.82 27.28
CA PRO A 297 68.35 4.70 27.52
C PRO A 297 69.32 4.63 26.33
N GLY A 298 69.65 5.77 25.74
CA GLY A 298 70.65 5.88 24.68
C GLY A 298 71.53 7.09 24.93
N ASP A 299 72.68 6.84 25.56
CA ASP A 299 73.81 7.77 25.65
C ASP A 299 74.42 7.99 24.24
N PRO A 300 75.22 9.07 24.05
CA PRO A 300 75.42 9.73 22.77
C PRO A 300 76.58 9.15 21.97
N ASP A 301 76.53 9.29 20.65
CA ASP A 301 77.75 9.32 19.83
C ASP A 301 77.69 10.51 18.85
N PRO A 302 78.79 11.30 18.73
CA PRO A 302 78.81 12.56 18.02
C PRO A 302 79.35 12.39 16.60
N GLY A 303 78.89 13.24 15.67
CA GLY A 303 79.78 13.61 14.57
C GLY A 303 79.15 13.86 13.21
N ILE A 304 79.11 15.16 12.90
CA ILE A 304 79.52 15.75 11.61
C ILE A 304 78.52 15.67 10.44
N GLY A 305 78.01 16.85 10.09
CA GLY A 305 77.65 17.19 8.72
C GLY A 305 76.65 18.34 8.60
N PRO A 306 77.10 19.61 8.42
CA PRO A 306 76.21 20.75 8.24
C PRO A 306 75.79 20.88 6.77
N GLY A 307 74.51 21.07 6.52
CA GLY A 307 73.95 21.15 5.17
C GLY A 307 72.71 22.03 5.08
N VAL A 308 72.92 23.34 5.17
CA VAL A 308 72.30 24.40 4.35
C VAL A 308 70.77 24.33 4.09
N ALA A 309 70.05 25.11 4.91
CA ALA A 309 69.09 26.19 4.58
C ALA A 309 67.88 25.97 3.62
N PRO A 310 66.80 26.75 3.82
CA PRO A 310 65.43 26.41 3.42
C PRO A 310 64.98 27.08 2.10
N GLY A 311 64.06 26.43 1.39
CA GLY A 311 63.37 26.99 0.23
C GLY A 311 61.86 27.06 0.45
N THR A 312 61.38 28.19 0.96
CA THR A 312 60.02 28.67 0.76
C THR A 312 59.87 29.16 -0.67
N GLU A 313 58.92 28.63 -1.45
CA GLU A 313 58.43 29.30 -2.64
C GLU A 313 56.91 29.11 -2.78
N THR A 314 56.21 30.12 -2.26
CA THR A 314 54.90 30.59 -2.71
C THR A 314 55.03 31.26 -4.08
N GLY A 315 54.21 30.87 -5.07
CA GLY A 315 54.03 31.62 -6.31
C GLY A 315 53.18 30.90 -7.37
N PRO A 316 52.46 31.61 -8.27
CA PRO A 316 51.03 31.36 -8.53
C PRO A 316 50.60 31.10 -10.00
N ASP A 317 49.30 30.78 -10.14
CA ASP A 317 48.35 31.06 -11.26
C ASP A 317 48.54 30.37 -12.63
N PRO A 318 47.45 30.09 -13.39
CA PRO A 318 46.38 31.02 -13.80
C PRO A 318 44.92 30.66 -13.48
#